data_AF-A0A6A5TVA9-F1
#
_entry.id   AF-A0A6A5TVA9-F1
#
_cell.length_a   1.000
_cell.length_b   1.000
_cell.length_c   1.000
_cell.angle_alpha   90.00
_cell.angle_beta   90.00
_cell.angle_gamma   90.00
#
_symmetry.space_group_name_H-M   'P 1'
#
loop_
_entity.id
_entity.type
_entity.pdbx_description
1 polymer ?
#
loop_
_entity_poly.entity_id
_entity_poly.type
_entity_poly.pdbx_seq_one_letter_code
_entity_poly.pdbx_strand_id
1 'polypeptide(L)' 'MSLDVLQDQSPNSTCLIIDALDEYVTDLLKLLKFITQQSSASSRVKWIVSSRNWSNIEAQLD' A
#
# COMPACT_ATOMS: atom_id res chain seq x y z
N MET A 1 3.58 6.56 -21.15
CA MET A 1 4.01 5.49 -20.22
C MET A 1 2.77 5.02 -19.48
N SER A 2 2.42 3.75 -19.66
CA SER A 2 1.10 3.18 -19.45
C SER A 2 0.69 3.12 -17.98
N LEU A 3 -0.53 3.56 -17.68
CA LEU A 3 -1.21 3.36 -16.40
C LEU A 3 -1.88 1.96 -16.37
N ASP A 4 -1.13 0.93 -16.75
CA ASP A 4 -1.66 -0.44 -16.87
C ASP A 4 -1.89 -1.12 -15.51
N VAL A 5 -1.56 -0.44 -14.41
CA VAL A 5 -1.72 -0.96 -13.04
C VAL A 5 -3.19 -1.17 -12.62
N LEU A 6 -4.15 -0.56 -13.34
CA LEU A 6 -5.57 -0.61 -12.99
C LEU A 6 -6.40 -1.64 -13.79
N GLN A 7 -5.81 -2.40 -14.72
CA GLN A 7 -6.56 -3.34 -15.56
C GLN A 7 -6.82 -4.70 -14.88
N ASP A 8 -7.28 -4.69 -13.64
CA ASP A 8 -7.85 -5.89 -13.03
C ASP A 8 -9.36 -5.71 -12.92
N GLN A 9 -10.05 -6.19 -13.97
CA GLN A 9 -11.50 -6.29 -14.05
C GLN A 9 -12.05 -7.39 -13.13
N SER A 10 -11.56 -7.49 -11.89
CA SER A 10 -12.23 -8.24 -10.85
C SER A 10 -13.27 -7.30 -10.21
N PRO A 11 -14.58 -7.49 -10.45
CA PRO A 11 -15.62 -6.52 -10.10
C PRO A 11 -15.80 -6.26 -8.60
N ASN A 12 -15.06 -6.98 -7.74
CA ASN A 12 -15.13 -6.90 -6.28
C ASN A 12 -13.79 -6.54 -5.62
N SER A 13 -12.78 -6.12 -6.39
CA SER A 13 -11.49 -5.76 -5.83
C SER A 13 -11.51 -4.32 -5.31
N THR A 14 -11.45 -4.16 -4.00
CA THR A 14 -11.43 -2.83 -3.37
C THR A 14 -10.03 -2.27 -3.45
N CYS A 15 -9.86 -1.12 -4.10
CA CYS A 15 -8.58 -0.43 -4.13
C CYS A 15 -8.52 0.62 -3.02
N LEU A 16 -7.50 0.55 -2.18
CA LEU A 16 -7.21 1.54 -1.15
C LEU A 16 -5.95 2.31 -1.55
N ILE A 17 -6.08 3.62 -1.66
CA ILE A 17 -5.00 4.54 -2.02
C ILE A 17 -4.63 5.33 -0.77
N ILE A 18 -3.37 5.24 -0.37
CA ILE A 18 -2.81 5.98 0.75
C ILE A 18 -1.76 6.93 0.19
N ASP A 19 -2.05 8.23 0.23
CA ASP A 19 -1.13 9.26 -0.23
C ASP A 19 -0.30 9.82 0.93
N ALA A 20 0.96 10.20 0.66
CA ALA A 20 1.87 10.83 1.61
C ALA A 20 2.11 10.01 2.90
N LEU A 21 2.37 8.71 2.74
CA LEU A 21 2.60 7.76 3.84
C LEU A 21 3.71 8.20 4.81
N ASP A 22 4.70 8.95 4.33
CA ASP A 22 5.82 9.49 5.12
C ASP A 22 5.45 10.63 6.07
N GLU A 23 4.29 11.26 5.90
CA GLU A 23 3.86 12.35 6.79
C GLU A 23 3.47 11.85 8.19
N TYR A 24 3.30 10.53 8.35
CA TYR A 24 2.94 9.88 9.63
C TYR A 24 3.96 8.84 10.09
N VAL A 25 5.23 9.25 10.19
CA VAL A 25 6.39 8.42 10.60
C VAL A 25 6.13 7.53 11.84
N THR A 26 5.35 8.00 12.81
CA THR A 26 5.07 7.25 14.06
C THR A 26 4.07 6.11 13.88
N ASP A 27 3.09 6.26 12.99
CA ASP A 27 2.08 5.23 12.72
C ASP A 27 2.35 4.48 11.41
N LEU A 28 3.39 4.88 10.66
CA LEU A 28 3.91 4.23 9.46
C LEU A 28 4.07 2.72 9.63
N LEU A 29 4.79 2.29 10.67
CA LEU A 29 5.01 0.87 10.97
C LEU A 29 3.70 0.12 11.23
N LYS A 30 2.75 0.75 11.92
CA LYS A 30 1.45 0.13 12.19
C LYS A 30 0.64 0.00 10.91
N LEU A 31 0.71 1.01 10.04
CA LEU A 31 0.04 1.02 8.75
C LEU A 31 0.61 -0.04 7.81
N LEU A 32 1.94 -0.13 7.69
CA LEU A 32 2.62 -1.17 6.90
C LEU A 32 2.26 -2.56 7.41
N LYS A 33 2.30 -2.77 8.73
CA LYS A 33 1.90 -4.04 9.35
C LYS A 33 0.43 -4.38 9.07
N PHE A 34 -0.46 -3.39 9.14
CA PHE A 34 -1.87 -3.55 8.83
C PHE A 34 -2.07 -3.93 7.35
N ILE A 35 -1.41 -3.25 6.43
CA ILE A 35 -1.46 -3.53 4.99
C ILE A 35 -0.99 -4.96 4.70
N THR A 36 0.16 -5.36 5.26
CA THR A 36 0.71 -6.72 5.08
C THR A 36 -0.24 -7.79 5.62
N GLN A 37 -0.80 -7.58 6.81
CA GLN A 37 -1.77 -8.50 7.41
C GLN A 37 -3.05 -8.62 6.59
N GLN A 38 -3.61 -7.49 6.14
CA GLN A 38 -4.85 -7.48 5.36
C GLN A 38 -4.65 -8.01 3.94
N SER A 39 -3.50 -7.73 3.32
CA SER A 39 -3.12 -8.30 2.02
C SER A 39 -3.03 -9.83 2.08
N SER A 40 -2.45 -10.37 3.15
CA SER A 40 -2.38 -11.83 3.36
C SER A 40 -3.76 -12.44 3.66
N ALA A 41 -4.62 -11.73 4.38
CA ALA A 41 -5.95 -12.22 4.75
C ALA A 41 -6.99 -12.07 3.62
N SER A 42 -6.83 -11.08 2.74
CA SER A 42 -7.80 -10.74 1.69
C SER A 42 -7.10 -10.39 0.38
N SER A 43 -7.08 -11.36 -0.53
CA SER A 43 -6.57 -11.19 -1.91
C SER A 43 -7.43 -10.25 -2.77
N ARG A 44 -8.54 -9.72 -2.24
CA ARG A 44 -9.46 -8.82 -2.95
C ARG A 44 -9.16 -7.35 -2.72
N VAL A 45 -8.14 -7.01 -1.94
CA VAL A 45 -7.80 -5.62 -1.65
C VAL A 45 -6.49 -5.28 -2.34
N LYS A 46 -6.52 -4.26 -3.20
CA LYS A 46 -5.33 -3.71 -3.84
C LYS A 46 -4.88 -2.47 -3.10
N TRP A 47 -3.66 -2.51 -2.59
CA TRP A 47 -3.05 -1.41 -1.86
C TRP A 47 -2.13 -0.63 -2.77
N ILE A 48 -2.40 0.66 -2.94
CA ILE A 48 -1.50 1.59 -3.60
C ILE A 48 -1.07 2.60 -2.55
N VAL A 49 0.24 2.73 -2.36
CA VAL A 49 0.80 3.57 -1.32
C VAL A 49 1.80 4.51 -1.96
N SER A 50 1.65 5.81 -1.73
CA SER A 50 2.61 6.83 -2.16
C SER A 50 3.38 7.35 -0.95
N SER A 51 4.67 7.62 -1.13
CA SER A 51 5.50 8.24 -0.12
C SER A 51 6.63 9.02 -0.77
N ARG A 52 7.04 10.14 -0.17
CA ARG A 52 8.25 10.87 -0.55
C ARG A 52 9.51 10.28 0.09
N ASN A 53 9.37 9.40 1.07
CA ASN A 53 10.48 8.87 1.88
C ASN A 53 10.61 7.33 1.77
N TRP A 54 10.56 6.81 0.53
CA TRP A 54 10.57 5.36 0.27
C TRP A 54 11.79 4.64 0.86
N SER A 55 12.96 5.29 0.89
CA SER A 55 14.17 4.71 1.49
C SER A 55 14.04 4.40 2.99
N ASN A 56 13.24 5.18 3.74
CA ASN A 56 12.97 4.90 5.14
C ASN A 56 11.99 3.73 5.31
N ILE A 57 11.07 3.57 4.36
CA ILE A 57 10.07 2.51 4.33
C ILE A 57 10.71 1.16 3.98
N GLU A 58 11.58 1.11 2.97
CA GLU A 58 12.31 -0.11 2.58
C GLU A 58 13.14 -0.67 3.74
N ALA A 59 13.86 0.20 4.46
CA ALA A 59 14.63 -0.20 5.63
C ALA A 59 13.78 -0.80 6.78
N GLN A 60 12.46 -0.63 6.76
CA GLN A 60 11.53 -1.23 7.71
C GLN A 60 10.85 -2.50 7.17
N LEU A 61 11.01 -2.80 5.88
CA LEU A 61 10.46 -3.98 5.20
C LEU A 61 11.50 -5.09 4.98
N ASP A 62 12.80 -4.78 5.12
CA ASP A 62 13.93 -5.75 5.10
C ASP A 62 14.01 -6.62 6.36
#